data_AF-U6DGM5-F1
#
_entry.id   AF-U6DGM5-F1
#
_cell.length_a   1.000
_cell.length_b   1.000
_cell.length_c   1.000
_cell.angle_alpha   90.00
_cell.angle_beta   90.00
_cell.angle_gamma   90.00
#
_symmetry.space_group_name_H-M   'P 1'
#
loop_
_entity.id
_entity.type
_entity.pdbx_description
1 polymer ?
#
loop_
_entity_poly.entity_id
_entity_poly.type
_entity_poly.pdbx_seq_one_letter_code
_entity_poly.pdbx_strand_id
1 'polypeptide(L)'
;DGPAASCTVPLPPRLGICLDYERGRVSFLDAVSFRGLLECPLDCSGPVCPAFCFIGGGAVQLQEPVGTKPERKVTIGGFAKLD
;
A
#
# COMPACT_ATOMS: atom_id res chain seq x y z
N ASP A 1 10.23 28.03 -17.08
CA ASP A 1 10.07 27.04 -16.00
C ASP A 1 10.88 27.45 -14.78
N GLY A 2 10.21 28.02 -13.78
CA GLY A 2 10.88 28.45 -12.55
C GLY A 2 11.25 27.25 -11.67
N PRO A 3 12.25 27.38 -10.77
CA PRO A 3 12.62 26.30 -9.87
C PRO A 3 11.38 25.92 -9.07
N ALA A 4 10.97 24.65 -9.14
CA ALA A 4 9.98 24.09 -8.26
C ALA A 4 10.45 24.40 -6.84
N ALA A 5 9.81 25.36 -6.18
CA ALA A 5 10.14 25.73 -4.82
C ALA A 5 10.16 24.42 -4.03
N SER A 6 11.31 24.09 -3.45
CA SER A 6 11.46 22.92 -2.58
C SER A 6 10.64 23.18 -1.32
N CYS A 7 9.33 23.02 -1.45
CA CYS A 7 8.38 23.14 -0.36
C CYS A 7 8.44 21.81 0.38
N THR A 8 9.34 21.72 1.35
CA THR A 8 9.32 20.61 2.30
C THR A 8 8.03 20.74 3.11
N VAL A 9 7.04 19.91 2.80
CA VAL A 9 5.80 19.84 3.57
C VAL A 9 6.09 19.00 4.81
N PRO A 10 5.68 19.43 6.02
CA PRO A 10 5.81 18.60 7.21
C PRO A 10 5.13 17.25 6.98
N LEU A 11 5.81 16.16 7.35
CA LEU A 11 5.23 14.84 7.24
C LEU A 11 4.05 14.72 8.23
N PRO A 12 2.85 14.28 7.78
CA PRO A 12 1.74 14.06 8.70
C PRO A 12 2.08 12.93 9.69
N PRO A 13 1.41 12.88 10.86
CA PRO A 13 1.60 11.80 11.82
C PRO A 13 1.14 10.43 11.29
N ARG A 14 0.31 10.41 10.23
CA ARG A 14 -0.07 9.21 9.50
C ARG A 14 -0.04 9.48 8.00
N LEU A 15 0.90 8.86 7.30
CA LEU A 15 1.01 8.93 5.84
C LEU A 15 0.23 7.78 5.21
N GLY A 16 -0.67 8.10 4.27
CA GLY A 16 -1.32 7.13 3.40
C GLY A 16 -0.62 7.07 2.05
N ILE A 17 -0.52 5.87 1.48
CA ILE A 17 0.04 5.62 0.16
C ILE A 17 -0.99 4.81 -0.63
N CYS A 18 -1.35 5.30 -1.82
CA CYS A 18 -2.25 4.61 -2.74
C CYS A 18 -1.50 4.28 -4.02
N LEU A 19 -1.46 2.99 -4.37
CA LEU A 19 -0.92 2.50 -5.64
C LEU A 19 -2.08 2.23 -6.59
N ASP A 20 -2.14 3.00 -7.68
CA ASP A 20 -2.97 2.69 -8.85
C ASP A 20 -2.08 2.01 -9.89
N TYR A 21 -2.01 0.68 -9.80
CA TYR A 21 -1.10 -0.12 -10.60
C TYR A 21 -1.43 0.00 -12.10
N GLU A 22 -2.71 -0.10 -12.46
CA GLU A 22 -3.20 -0.03 -13.84
C GLU A 22 -2.89 1.31 -14.50
N ARG A 23 -2.96 2.41 -13.75
CA ARG A 23 -2.63 3.74 -14.26
C ARG A 23 -1.16 4.10 -14.13
N GLY A 24 -0.32 3.25 -13.53
CA GLY A 24 1.11 3.52 -13.32
C GLY A 24 1.34 4.72 -12.41
N ARG A 25 0.59 4.84 -11.31
CA ARG A 25 0.60 6.03 -10.45
C ARG A 25 0.65 5.67 -8.97
N VAL A 26 1.37 6.50 -8.21
CA VAL A 26 1.39 6.46 -6.75
C VAL A 26 0.99 7.82 -6.19
N SER A 27 0.11 7.81 -5.20
CA SER A 27 -0.34 9.01 -4.48
C SER A 27 0.00 8.91 -3.00
N PHE A 28 0.47 10.02 -2.44
CA PHE A 28 0.74 10.22 -1.02
C PHE A 28 -0.30 11.16 -0.44
N LEU A 29 -0.85 10.82 0.73
CA LEU A 29 -1.86 11.61 1.41
C LEU A 29 -1.59 11.72 2.91
N ASP A 30 -2.05 12.81 3.51
CA ASP A 30 -2.27 12.89 4.94
C ASP A 30 -3.48 12.02 5.29
N ALA A 31 -3.24 10.89 5.95
CA ALA A 31 -4.29 9.93 6.30
C ALA A 31 -5.07 10.34 7.56
N VAL A 32 -4.78 11.49 8.17
CA VAL A 32 -5.61 12.08 9.23
C VAL A 32 -6.68 12.98 8.61
N SER A 33 -6.29 13.89 7.70
CA SER A 33 -7.20 14.84 7.06
C SER A 33 -7.74 14.39 5.70
N PHE A 34 -7.23 13.29 5.16
CA PHE A 34 -7.48 12.78 3.80
C PHE A 34 -7.07 13.75 2.67
N ARG A 35 -6.15 14.66 2.95
CA ARG A 35 -5.62 15.62 1.96
C ARG A 35 -4.50 14.99 1.14
N GLY A 36 -4.56 15.11 -0.18
CA GLY A 36 -3.47 14.73 -1.10
C GLY A 36 -2.21 15.60 -0.89
N LEU A 37 -1.04 14.96 -0.87
CA LEU A 37 0.25 15.61 -0.67
C LEU A 37 1.08 15.64 -1.96
N LEU A 38 1.17 14.49 -2.64
CA LEU A 38 1.97 14.32 -3.85
C LEU A 38 1.41 13.18 -4.69
N GLU A 39 1.51 13.30 -6.00
CA GLU A 39 1.18 12.24 -6.95
C GLU A 39 2.28 12.15 -7.99
N CYS A 40 2.77 10.93 -8.23
CA CYS A 40 3.89 10.66 -9.12
C CYS A 40 3.59 9.48 -10.05
N PRO A 41 4.15 9.49 -11.27
CA PRO A 41 4.18 8.28 -12.10
C PRO A 41 5.07 7.21 -11.47
N LEU A 42 4.75 5.94 -11.73
CA LEU A 42 5.48 4.76 -11.29
C LEU A 42 5.54 3.74 -12.44
N ASP A 43 6.69 3.10 -12.64
CA ASP A 43 6.79 1.97 -13.57
C ASP A 43 6.18 0.72 -12.94
N CYS A 44 5.09 0.23 -13.54
CA CYS A 44 4.38 -0.98 -13.15
C CYS A 44 4.66 -2.16 -14.12
N SER A 45 5.80 -2.15 -14.83
CA SER A 45 6.21 -3.26 -15.70
C SER A 45 6.45 -4.58 -14.94
N GLY A 46 6.63 -4.52 -13.62
CA GLY A 46 6.72 -5.67 -12.73
C GLY A 46 6.12 -5.42 -11.35
N PRO A 47 6.18 -6.42 -10.44
CA PRO A 47 5.62 -6.31 -9.10
C PRO A 47 6.18 -5.12 -8.32
N VAL A 48 5.31 -4.44 -7.59
CA VAL A 48 5.67 -3.28 -6.76
C VAL A 48 5.57 -3.67 -5.29
N CYS A 49 6.68 -3.53 -4.56
CA CYS A 49 6.75 -3.85 -3.13
C CYS A 49 6.90 -2.55 -2.31
N PRO A 50 6.16 -2.40 -1.19
CA PRO A 50 6.43 -1.32 -0.26
C PRO A 50 7.81 -1.51 0.38
N ALA A 51 8.58 -0.42 0.50
CA ALA A 51 9.91 -0.42 1.10
C ALA A 51 10.05 0.73 2.10
N PHE A 52 10.83 0.48 3.16
CA PHE A 52 11.11 1.47 4.20
C PHE A 52 12.62 1.56 4.39
N CYS A 53 13.13 2.79 4.48
CA CYS A 53 14.53 3.06 4.76
C CYS A 53 14.61 3.99 5.97
N PHE A 54 15.48 3.66 6.92
CA PHE A 54 15.70 4.46 8.11
C PHE A 54 17.12 5.00 8.13
N ILE A 55 17.26 6.25 8.57
CA ILE A 55 18.55 6.82 8.92
C ILE A 55 18.68 6.67 10.45
N GLY A 56 19.68 5.92 10.90
CA GLY A 56 19.90 5.61 12.32
C GLY A 56 19.29 4.27 12.78
N GLY A 57 19.11 4.08 14.08
CA GLY A 57 18.70 2.81 14.69
C GLY A 57 17.19 2.53 14.72
N GLY A 58 16.43 3.04 13.75
CA GLY A 58 14.97 2.84 13.67
C GLY A 58 14.57 1.44 13.18
N ALA A 59 13.33 1.04 13.44
CA ALA A 59 12.74 -0.21 12.95
C ALA A 59 11.29 -0.01 12.50
N VAL A 60 10.84 -0.80 11.51
CA VAL A 60 9.40 -0.93 11.18
C VAL A 60 8.82 -2.02 12.08
N GLN A 61 7.74 -1.70 12.79
CA GLN A 61 6.84 -2.71 13.33
C GLN A 61 5.68 -2.91 12.37
N LEU A 62 5.57 -4.11 11.81
CA LEU A 62 4.41 -4.47 11.00
C LEU A 62 3.22 -4.77 11.93
N GLN A 63 2.12 -4.07 11.72
CA GLN A 63 0.85 -4.42 12.36
C GLN A 63 0.14 -5.52 11.56
N GLU A 64 -0.74 -6.27 12.23
CA GLU A 64 -1.50 -7.32 11.56
C GLU A 64 -2.32 -6.76 10.38
N PRO A 65 -2.42 -7.50 9.26
CA PRO A 65 -3.24 -7.09 8.12
C PRO A 65 -4.69 -6.88 8.55
N VAL A 66 -5.23 -5.68 8.30
CA VAL A 66 -6.65 -5.38 8.52
C VAL A 66 -7.45 -5.89 7.29
N GLY A 67 -7.65 -7.22 7.20
CA GLY A 67 -8.41 -7.94 6.14
C GLY A 67 -7.51 -8.80 5.23
N THR A 68 -7.86 -10.02 4.78
CA THR A 68 -9.15 -10.70 4.54
C THR A 68 -9.34 -11.94 5.44
N LYS A 69 -10.60 -12.25 5.80
CA LYS A 69 -10.95 -13.53 6.47
C LYS A 69 -10.56 -14.69 5.53
N PRO A 70 -9.88 -15.75 5.98
CA PRO A 70 -9.54 -16.86 5.10
C PRO A 70 -10.83 -17.42 4.47
N GLU A 71 -10.84 -17.61 3.14
CA GLU A 71 -11.93 -18.31 2.47
C GLU A 71 -12.11 -19.67 3.15
N ARG A 72 -13.29 -19.92 3.71
CA ARG A 72 -13.63 -21.24 4.23
C ARG A 72 -13.69 -22.17 3.03
N LYS A 73 -12.63 -22.96 2.82
CA LYS A 73 -12.63 -24.06 1.84
C LYS A 73 -13.73 -25.06 2.25
N VAL A 74 -14.89 -24.99 1.61
CA VAL A 74 -15.94 -26.00 1.75
C VAL A 74 -15.57 -27.16 0.83
N THR A 75 -15.13 -28.27 1.40
CA THR A 75 -14.98 -29.54 0.68
C THR A 75 -16.33 -30.24 0.71
N ILE A 76 -17.03 -30.33 -0.43
CA ILE A 76 -18.18 -31.24 -0.55
C ILE A 76 -17.62 -32.65 -0.64
N GLY A 77 -17.87 -33.47 0.38
CA GLY A 77 -17.47 -34.88 0.41
C GLY A 77 -18.04 -35.64 -0.79
N GLY A 78 -17.19 -36.39 -1.48
CA GLY A 78 -17.58 -37.20 -2.62
C GLY A 78 -18.62 -38.26 -2.25
N PHE A 79 -19.60 -38.45 -3.14
CA PHE A 79 -20.60 -39.50 -3.03
C PHE A 79 -19.90 -40.87 -3.03
N ALA A 80 -19.92 -41.57 -1.89
CA ALA A 80 -19.60 -42.98 -1.85
C ALA A 80 -20.69 -43.73 -2.64
N LYS A 81 -20.28 -44.37 -3.73
CA LYS A 81 -21.10 -45.35 -4.46
C LYS A 81 -21.31 -46.54 -3.53
N LEU A 82 -22.56 -46.76 -3.11
CA LEU A 82 -22.95 -47.98 -2.41
C LEU A 82 -23.10 -49.08 -3.47
N ASP A 83 -22.24 -50.09 -3.40
CA ASP A 83 -22.45 -51.38 -4.08
C ASP A 83 -23.58 -52.16 -3.37
#